data_AF-A0A432PFL8-F1
#
_entry.id   AF-A0A432PFL8-F1
#
_cell.length_a   1.000
_cell.length_b   1.000
_cell.length_c   1.000
_cell.angle_alpha   90.00
_cell.angle_beta   90.00
_cell.angle_gamma   90.00
#
_symmetry.space_group_name_H-M   'P 1'
#
loop_
_entity.id
_entity.type
_entity.pdbx_description
1 polymer ?
#
loop_
_entity_poly.entity_id
_entity_poly.type
_entity_poly.pdbx_seq_one_letter_code
_entity_poly.pdbx_strand_id
1 'polypeptide(L)'
;MALYDITVYQTEDGFVVEFGWEGEDSIAVTLRSTPELTSENAISRAKALLAAAIEPVHGDGARSKDPALLEEELEEGLEDSFPASDPVSVTSSSIPMRDPNAGR
;
A
#
# COMPACT_ATOMS: atom_id res chain seq x y z
N MET A 1 -8.30 1.35 25.77
CA MET A 1 -8.20 -0.13 25.74
C MET A 1 -6.94 -0.53 26.48
N ALA A 2 -7.07 -1.25 27.60
CA ALA A 2 -5.93 -1.76 28.37
C ALA A 2 -5.76 -3.27 28.12
N LEU A 3 -4.52 -3.73 28.00
CA LEU A 3 -4.21 -5.16 27.93
C LEU A 3 -4.56 -5.80 29.28
N TYR A 4 -5.34 -6.88 29.24
CA TYR A 4 -5.80 -7.61 30.41
C TYR A 4 -4.94 -8.85 30.69
N ASP A 5 -4.61 -9.59 29.63
CA ASP A 5 -3.89 -10.86 29.75
C ASP A 5 -2.89 -11.06 28.61
N ILE A 6 -1.81 -11.79 28.91
CA ILE A 6 -0.81 -12.20 27.92
C ILE A 6 -0.46 -13.66 28.17
N THR A 7 -0.79 -14.53 27.23
CA THR A 7 -0.43 -15.95 27.30
C THR A 7 0.62 -16.31 26.26
N VAL A 8 1.51 -17.23 26.62
CA VAL A 8 2.54 -17.77 25.73
C VAL A 8 2.45 -19.28 25.76
N TYR A 9 2.35 -19.89 24.59
CA TYR A 9 2.42 -21.34 24.45
C TYR A 9 3.36 -21.74 23.33
N GLN A 10 4.06 -22.86 23.55
CA GLN A 10 4.97 -23.44 22.58
C GLN A 10 4.19 -24.38 21.66
N THR A 11 4.48 -24.30 20.37
CA THR A 11 3.93 -25.17 19.33
C THR A 11 5.07 -25.96 18.66
N GLU A 12 4.72 -26.90 17.78
CA GLU A 12 5.72 -27.64 16.99
C GLU A 12 6.58 -26.71 16.12
N ASP A 13 5.97 -25.62 15.64
CA ASP A 13 6.61 -24.66 14.73
C ASP A 13 7.24 -23.44 15.44
N GLY A 14 7.11 -23.30 16.75
CA GLY A 14 7.67 -22.17 17.51
C GLY A 14 6.86 -21.75 18.74
N PHE A 15 6.53 -20.47 18.81
CA PHE A 15 5.79 -19.89 19.94
C PHE A 15 4.62 -19.06 19.44
N VAL A 16 3.51 -19.09 20.17
CA VAL A 16 2.40 -18.17 19.96
C VAL A 16 2.24 -17.33 21.21
N VAL A 17 2.14 -16.02 21.01
CA VAL A 17 1.88 -15.04 22.06
C VAL A 17 0.51 -14.43 21.80
N GLU A 18 -0.42 -14.64 22.72
CA GLU A 18 -1.76 -14.07 22.66
C GLU A 18 -1.88 -12.89 23.62
N PHE A 19 -2.41 -11.79 23.11
CA PHE A 19 -2.66 -10.55 23.82
C PHE A 19 -4.18 -10.35 23.90
N GLY A 20 -4.74 -10.35 25.12
CA GLY A 20 -6.17 -10.14 25.37
C GLY A 20 -6.46 -8.75 25.92
N TRP A 21 -7.56 -8.15 25.50
CA TRP A 21 -8.11 -6.92 26.07
C TRP A 21 -9.36 -7.21 26.90
N GLU A 22 -9.81 -6.22 27.66
CA GLU A 22 -11.09 -6.30 28.36
C GLU A 22 -12.24 -6.53 27.36
N GLY A 23 -12.88 -7.71 27.45
CA GLY A 23 -13.92 -8.14 26.51
C GLY A 23 -13.54 -9.47 25.83
N GLU A 24 -13.96 -9.64 24.57
CA GLU A 24 -13.68 -10.82 23.75
C GLU A 24 -12.56 -10.58 22.71
N ASP A 25 -12.01 -9.36 22.67
CA ASP A 25 -10.98 -8.98 21.69
C ASP A 25 -9.61 -9.55 22.08
N SER A 26 -9.01 -10.35 21.19
CA SER A 26 -7.62 -10.81 21.33
C SER A 26 -6.85 -10.76 20.01
N ILE A 27 -5.52 -10.64 20.13
CA ILE A 27 -4.58 -10.69 19.00
C ILE A 27 -3.53 -11.75 19.32
N ALA A 28 -3.31 -12.67 18.38
CA ALA A 28 -2.25 -13.67 18.47
C ALA A 28 -1.11 -13.37 17.50
N VAL A 29 0.13 -13.44 17.98
CA VAL A 29 1.35 -13.33 17.18
C VAL A 29 2.04 -14.68 17.16
N THR A 30 2.17 -15.27 15.97
CA THR A 30 2.89 -16.53 15.76
C THR A 30 4.35 -16.25 15.40
N LEU A 31 5.26 -16.76 16.22
CA LEU A 31 6.70 -16.68 16.04
C LEU A 31 7.24 -18.03 15.61
N ARG A 32 7.92 -18.07 14.47
CA ARG A 32 8.60 -19.28 14.01
C ARG A 32 9.78 -19.62 14.95
N SER A 33 9.94 -20.89 15.25
CA SER A 33 11.06 -21.41 16.04
C SER A 33 12.39 -21.01 15.39
N THR A 34 13.23 -20.36 16.18
CA THR A 34 14.61 -20.02 15.81
C THR A 34 15.52 -20.33 17.01
N PRO A 35 16.82 -20.57 16.81
CA PRO A 35 17.73 -20.95 17.90
C PRO A 35 17.83 -19.92 19.03
N GLU A 36 17.52 -18.66 18.73
CA GLU A 36 17.54 -17.56 19.68
C GLU A 36 16.18 -17.32 20.35
N LEU A 37 15.10 -17.95 19.87
CA LEU A 37 13.75 -17.72 20.38
C LEU A 37 13.49 -18.64 21.58
N THR A 38 13.21 -18.02 22.72
CA THR A 38 12.89 -18.69 23.98
C THR A 38 11.54 -18.19 24.48
N SER A 39 10.92 -18.93 25.41
CA SER A 39 9.67 -18.49 26.04
C SER A 39 9.80 -17.14 26.74
N GLU A 40 10.97 -16.85 27.32
CA GLU A 40 11.26 -15.60 28.02
C GLU A 40 11.33 -14.39 27.08
N ASN A 41 11.85 -14.56 25.87
CA ASN A 41 11.99 -13.48 24.90
C ASN A 41 10.88 -13.42 23.85
N ALA A 42 10.02 -14.45 23.78
CA ALA A 42 8.89 -14.54 22.86
C ALA A 42 7.96 -13.33 22.99
N ILE A 43 7.65 -12.91 24.22
CA ILE A 43 6.77 -11.74 24.46
C ILE A 43 7.39 -10.47 23.88
N SER A 44 8.68 -10.22 24.15
CA SER A 44 9.39 -9.05 23.65
C SER A 44 9.45 -9.04 22.11
N ARG A 45 9.73 -10.20 21.50
CA ARG A 45 9.73 -10.38 20.03
C ARG A 45 8.34 -10.13 19.44
N ALA A 46 7.30 -10.69 20.05
CA ALA A 46 5.92 -10.52 19.60
C ALA A 46 5.47 -9.06 19.66
N LYS A 47 5.80 -8.34 20.75
CA LYS A 47 5.53 -6.90 20.86
C LYS A 47 6.25 -6.09 19.79
N ALA A 48 7.52 -6.41 19.53
CA ALA A 48 8.30 -5.72 18.50
C ALA A 48 7.72 -5.95 17.09
N LEU A 49 7.33 -7.18 16.76
CA LEU A 49 6.68 -7.48 15.48
C LEU A 49 5.32 -6.80 15.35
N LEU A 50 4.51 -6.80 16.40
CA LEU A 50 3.21 -6.13 16.39
C LEU A 50 3.37 -4.62 16.20
N ALA A 51 4.34 -3.99 16.88
CA ALA A 51 4.66 -2.58 16.70
C ALA A 51 5.07 -2.29 15.24
N ALA A 52 6.01 -3.08 14.69
CA ALA A 52 6.48 -2.93 13.32
C ALA A 52 5.37 -3.17 12.26
N ALA A 53 4.37 -4.00 12.55
CA ALA A 53 3.25 -4.24 11.65
C ALA A 53 2.23 -3.09 11.63
N ILE A 54 2.14 -2.32 12.71
CA ILE A 54 1.26 -1.15 12.83
C ILE A 54 1.95 0.11 12.28
N GLU A 55 3.29 0.17 12.37
CA GLU A 55 4.04 1.17 11.64
C GLU A 55 3.69 1.06 10.15
N PRO A 56 3.33 2.17 9.48
CA PRO A 56 3.09 2.13 8.06
C PRO A 56 4.38 1.59 7.44
N VAL A 57 4.28 0.41 6.81
CA VAL A 57 5.34 -0.09 5.94
C VAL A 57 5.47 0.98 4.88
N HIS A 58 6.37 1.93 5.12
CA HIS A 58 6.70 2.95 4.15
C HIS A 58 7.22 2.13 2.99
N GLY A 59 6.38 2.02 1.96
CA GLY A 59 6.81 1.55 0.67
C GLY A 59 8.12 2.26 0.39
N ASP A 60 9.13 1.45 0.16
CA ASP A 60 10.44 1.86 -0.29
C ASP A 60 10.25 2.80 -1.49
N GLY A 61 10.25 4.11 -1.20
CA GLY A 61 9.59 5.12 -2.03
C GLY A 61 9.50 6.47 -1.34
N ALA A 62 10.67 7.05 -1.03
CA ALA A 62 10.89 8.50 -1.05
C ALA A 62 9.90 9.41 -0.26
N ARG A 63 9.81 9.30 1.07
CA ARG A 63 9.17 10.35 1.90
C ARG A 63 10.07 11.00 2.95
N SER A 64 11.38 10.86 2.78
CA SER A 64 12.39 11.69 3.44
C SER A 64 13.09 12.60 2.42
N LYS A 65 12.38 13.03 1.38
CA LYS A 65 12.83 14.14 0.54
C LYS A 65 12.14 15.39 1.05
N ASP A 66 12.91 16.45 1.22
CA ASP A 66 12.39 17.78 1.50
C ASP A 66 11.16 18.07 0.62
N PRO A 67 10.12 18.75 1.13
CA PRO A 67 8.90 19.04 0.37
C PRO A 67 9.19 19.73 -0.96
N ALA A 68 10.27 20.51 -1.04
CA ALA A 68 10.73 21.15 -2.27
C ALA A 68 11.20 20.16 -3.36
N LEU A 69 11.86 19.06 -2.98
CA LEU A 69 12.29 18.03 -3.92
C LEU A 69 11.10 17.19 -4.40
N LEU A 70 10.10 16.99 -3.54
CA LEU A 70 8.85 16.30 -3.90
C LEU A 70 8.03 17.11 -4.92
N GLU A 71 8.00 18.43 -4.79
CA GLU A 71 7.32 19.32 -5.76
C GLU A 71 8.01 19.29 -7.14
N GLU A 72 9.36 19.28 -7.18
CA GLU A 72 10.13 19.21 -8.42
C GLU A 72 9.89 17.88 -9.19
N GLU A 73 9.90 16.74 -8.50
CA GLU A 73 9.64 15.43 -9.12
C GLU A 73 8.19 15.29 -9.65
N LEU A 74 7.22 15.93 -8.98
CA LEU A 74 5.84 15.97 -9.45
C LEU A 74 5.68 16.82 -10.72
N GLU A 75 6.44 17.91 -10.81
CA GLU A 75 6.42 18.80 -11.97
C GLU A 75 7.08 18.14 -13.20
N GLU A 76 8.24 17.49 -13.03
CA GLU A 76 8.94 16.74 -14.09
C GLU A 76 8.05 15.62 -14.69
N GLY A 77 7.33 14.87 -13.84
CA GLY A 77 6.41 13.82 -14.30
C GLY A 77 5.15 14.34 -15.01
N LEU A 78 4.69 15.55 -14.68
CA LEU A 78 3.61 16.24 -15.38
C LEU A 78 4.07 16.76 -16.75
N GLU A 79 5.33 17.21 -16.86
CA GLU A 79 5.92 17.66 -18.12
C GLU A 79 6.10 16.50 -19.12
N ASP A 80 6.40 15.28 -18.65
CA ASP A 80 6.59 14.09 -19.50
C ASP A 80 5.26 13.40 -19.89
N SER A 81 4.11 13.85 -19.35
CA SER A 81 2.77 13.26 -19.60
C SER A 81 1.83 14.09 -20.48
N PHE A 82 2.38 14.99 -21.29
CA PHE A 82 1.62 15.61 -22.37
C PHE A 82 2.31 15.41 -23.71
N PRO A 83 1.99 14.35 -24.47
CA PRO A 83 1.99 14.51 -25.92
C PRO A 83 1.09 15.72 -26.19
N ALA A 84 1.66 16.80 -26.69
CA ALA A 84 0.94 18.03 -27.03
C ALA A 84 -0.09 17.84 -28.17
N SER A 85 -0.67 16.65 -28.33
CA SER A 85 -1.67 16.30 -29.32
C SER A 85 -2.32 14.99 -28.90
N ASP A 86 -3.55 15.04 -28.38
CA ASP A 86 -4.51 13.99 -28.72
C ASP A 86 -4.36 13.68 -30.22
N PRO A 87 -4.29 12.42 -30.65
CA PRO A 87 -4.17 12.12 -32.07
C PRO A 87 -5.30 12.83 -32.82
N VAL A 88 -4.94 13.60 -33.85
CA VAL A 88 -5.91 14.35 -34.65
C VAL A 88 -6.93 13.37 -35.21
N SER A 89 -8.16 13.45 -34.71
CA SER A 89 -9.27 12.63 -35.21
C SER A 89 -9.58 13.04 -36.65
N VAL A 90 -9.17 12.22 -37.62
CA VAL A 90 -9.48 12.44 -39.04
C VAL A 90 -10.97 12.16 -39.26
N THR A 91 -11.78 13.20 -39.44
CA THR A 91 -13.15 13.09 -39.96
C THR A 91 -13.15 13.43 -41.45
N SER A 92 -12.88 12.44 -42.30
CA SER A 92 -13.12 12.58 -43.74
C SER A 92 -14.60 12.37 -44.05
N SER A 93 -15.38 13.46 -44.06
CA SER A 93 -16.76 13.41 -44.55
C SER A 93 -16.77 13.34 -46.08
N SER A 94 -17.20 12.21 -46.63
CA SER A 94 -17.42 12.03 -48.07
C SER A 94 -18.89 12.32 -48.39
N ILE A 95 -19.22 13.58 -48.69
CA ILE A 95 -20.53 13.91 -49.27
C ILE A 95 -20.28 14.56 -50.64
N PRO A 96 -20.48 13.82 -51.76
CA PRO A 96 -20.54 14.44 -53.06
C PRO A 96 -21.81 15.30 -53.12
N MET A 97 -21.63 16.60 -53.38
CA MET A 97 -22.72 17.55 -53.57
C MET A 97 -23.57 17.13 -54.76
N ARG A 98 -24.76 16.59 -54.50
CA ARG A 98 -25.81 16.39 -55.51
C ARG A 98 -26.38 17.78 -55.81
N ASP A 99 -26.12 18.28 -57.01
CA ASP A 99 -26.68 19.54 -57.51
C ASP A 99 -28.22 19.45 -57.59
N PRO A 100 -28.98 20.28 -56.85
CA PRO A 100 -30.43 20.24 -56.86
C PRO A 100 -31.07 21.13 -57.94
N ASN A 101 -30.32 21.73 -58.88
CA ASN A 101 -30.90 22.61 -59.91
C ASN A 101 -30.56 22.18 -61.35
N ALA A 102 -30.71 20.89 -61.63
CA ALA A 102 -30.83 20.38 -62.99
C ALA A 102 -32.31 20.09 -63.29
N GLY A 103 -33.10 21.12 -63.54
CA GLY A 103 -34.49 20.92 -63.96
C GLY A 103 -35.37 22.17 -63.94
N ARG A 104 -35.12 23.12 -64.84
CA ARG A 104 -36.14 23.86 -65.57
C ARG A 104 -35.59 24.42 -66.88
#